data_AF-A0A256YUT4-F1
#
_entry.id   AF-A0A256YUT4-F1
#
_cell.length_a   1.000
_cell.length_b   1.000
_cell.length_c   1.000
_cell.angle_alpha   90.00
_cell.angle_beta   90.00
_cell.angle_gamma   90.00
#
_symmetry.space_group_name_H-M   'P 1'
#
loop_
_entity.id
_entity.type
_entity.pdbx_description
1 polymer ?
#
loop_
_entity_poly.entity_id
_entity_poly.type
_entity_poly.pdbx_seq_one_letter_code
_entity_poly.pdbx_strand_id
1 'polypeptide(L)' 'MKARTDGFIYGVEGLDKLLSGTLRPSTLTVISGHPGSGKTTLASTICYANALKGRKCLYISFQEDRRRCSNCCLSVI' A
#
# COMPACT_ATOMS: atom_id res chain seq x y z
N MET A 1 26.26 9.09 -6.39
CA MET A 1 24.82 9.29 -6.10
C MET A 1 24.38 8.26 -5.08
N LYS A 2 24.06 8.67 -3.85
CA LYS A 2 23.91 7.77 -2.70
C LYS A 2 22.45 7.27 -2.63
N ALA A 3 22.22 6.00 -2.98
CA ALA A 3 20.90 5.39 -2.89
C ALA A 3 20.48 5.35 -1.41
N ARG A 4 19.48 6.15 -1.06
CA ARG A 4 18.89 6.19 0.28
C ARG A 4 17.99 4.97 0.45
N THR A 5 18.42 4.03 1.27
CA THR A 5 17.89 2.66 1.42
C THR A 5 16.61 2.59 2.27
N ASP A 6 15.63 3.45 2.00
CA ASP A 6 14.39 3.53 2.79
C ASP A 6 13.17 3.03 1.97
N GLY A 7 13.24 1.80 1.43
CA GLY A 7 12.19 1.21 0.57
C GLY A 7 10.91 0.83 1.34
N PHE A 8 9.74 0.97 0.73
CA PHE A 8 8.46 0.54 1.32
C PHE A 8 8.26 -0.98 1.11
N ILE A 9 7.38 -1.59 1.91
CA ILE A 9 7.04 -3.02 1.79
C ILE A 9 5.63 -3.24 1.26
N TYR A 10 5.37 -4.41 0.68
CA TYR A 10 4.04 -4.83 0.27
C TYR A 10 3.18 -5.36 1.42
N GLY A 11 3.82 -5.87 2.49
CA GLY A 11 3.10 -6.43 3.64
C GLY A 11 2.60 -7.86 3.44
N VAL A 12 3.01 -8.51 2.34
CA VAL A 12 2.75 -9.92 2.04
C VAL A 12 4.11 -10.56 1.80
N GLU A 13 4.50 -11.51 2.65
CA GLU A 13 5.85 -12.08 2.64
C GLU A 13 6.26 -12.66 1.27
N GLY A 14 5.35 -13.38 0.61
CA GLY A 14 5.61 -13.91 -0.73
C GLY A 14 5.82 -12.83 -1.78
N LEU A 15 5.07 -11.72 -1.69
CA LEU A 15 5.19 -10.61 -2.63
C LEU A 15 6.42 -9.75 -2.34
N ASP A 16 6.76 -9.57 -1.06
CA ASP A 16 7.99 -8.88 -0.63
C ASP A 16 9.25 -9.61 -1.09
N LYS A 17 9.23 -10.95 -1.12
CA LYS A 17 10.32 -11.76 -1.66
C LYS A 17 10.44 -11.64 -3.19
N LEU A 18 9.30 -11.66 -3.90
CA LEU A 18 9.29 -11.61 -5.37
C LEU A 18 9.53 -10.22 -5.94
N LEU A 19 9.01 -9.19 -5.28
CA LEU A 19 9.07 -7.78 -5.70
C LEU A 19 9.97 -6.95 -4.77
N SER A 20 10.99 -7.56 -4.16
CA SER A 20 11.89 -6.86 -3.26
C SER A 20 12.53 -5.65 -3.96
N GLY A 21 12.32 -4.45 -3.41
CA GLY A 21 12.98 -3.23 -3.88
C GLY A 21 12.30 -2.48 -5.03
N THR A 22 11.08 -2.87 -5.43
CA THR A 22 10.26 -2.14 -6.40
C THR A 22 9.60 -0.90 -5.80
N LEU A 23 9.15 -0.96 -4.54
CA LEU A 23 8.53 0.17 -3.85
C LEU A 23 9.59 1.11 -3.28
N ARG A 24 9.96 2.12 -4.06
CA ARG A 24 10.97 3.11 -3.69
C ARG A 24 10.35 4.48 -3.41
N PRO A 25 10.92 5.25 -2.47
CA PRO A 25 10.53 6.64 -2.31
C PRO A 25 10.72 7.40 -3.63
N SER A 26 9.84 8.38 -3.88
CA SER A 26 9.84 9.22 -5.09
C SER A 26 9.63 8.45 -6.40
N THR A 27 8.89 7.33 -6.37
CA THR A 27 8.48 6.59 -7.57
C THR A 27 6.96 6.47 -7.65
N LEU A 28 6.44 6.38 -8.87
CA LEU A 28 5.05 6.04 -9.14
C LEU A 28 4.94 4.54 -9.44
N THR A 29 4.21 3.81 -8.61
CA THR A 29 3.91 2.39 -8.83
C THR A 29 2.44 2.23 -9.21
N VAL A 30 2.17 1.62 -10.36
CA VAL A 30 0.82 1.36 -10.85
C VAL A 30 0.52 -0.13 -10.72
N ILE A 31 -0.61 -0.46 -10.08
CA ILE A 31 -1.09 -1.83 -9.94
C ILE A 31 -2.27 -2.01 -10.90
N SER A 32 -2.08 -2.83 -11.94
CA SER A 32 -3.12 -3.14 -12.94
C SER A 32 -3.51 -4.62 -12.91
N GLY A 33 -4.75 -4.92 -13.28
CA GLY A 33 -5.29 -6.29 -13.28
C GLY A 33 -6.80 -6.31 -13.52
N HIS A 34 -7.38 -7.49 -13.69
CA HIS A 34 -8.83 -7.67 -13.88
C HIS A 34 -9.66 -7.21 -12.66
N PRO A 35 -10.88 -6.68 -12.83
CA PRO A 35 -11.76 -6.40 -11.70
C PRO A 35 -11.95 -7.65 -10.83
N GLY A 36 -11.96 -7.48 -9.51
CA GLY A 36 -11.99 -8.59 -8.55
C GLY A 36 -10.62 -9.23 -8.24
N SER A 37 -9.53 -8.84 -8.92
CA SER A 37 -8.18 -9.38 -8.65
C SER A 37 -7.52 -8.92 -7.34
N GLY A 38 -8.26 -8.24 -6.45
CA GLY A 38 -7.75 -7.81 -5.14
C GLY A 38 -6.84 -6.56 -5.16
N LYS A 39 -6.87 -5.71 -6.19
CA LYS A 39 -6.04 -4.49 -6.27
C LYS A 39 -6.26 -3.53 -5.10
N THR A 40 -7.52 -3.28 -4.76
CA THR A 40 -7.89 -2.40 -3.65
C THR A 40 -7.39 -2.95 -2.32
N THR A 41 -7.55 -4.26 -2.11
CA THR A 41 -7.01 -4.98 -0.95
C THR A 41 -5.50 -4.84 -0.89
N LEU A 42 -4.79 -5.08 -1.99
CA LEU A 42 -3.34 -4.95 -2.04
C LEU A 42 -2.87 -3.53 -1.71
N ALA A 43 -3.53 -2.51 -2.27
CA ALA A 43 -3.22 -1.11 -1.98
C ALA A 43 -3.43 -0.74 -0.51
N SER A 44 -4.52 -1.23 0.10
CA SER A 44 -4.79 -1.04 1.53
C SER A 44 -3.75 -1.75 2.40
N THR A 45 -3.41 -3.00 2.08
CA THR A 45 -2.37 -3.76 2.80
C THR A 45 -1.01 -3.09 2.74
N ILE A 46 -0.59 -2.58 1.57
CA ILE A 46 0.66 -1.80 1.42
C ILE A 46 0.61 -0.59 2.36
N CYS A 47 -0.47 0.19 2.32
CA CYS A 47 -0.64 1.37 3.17
C CYS A 47 -0.53 1.00 4.66
N TYR A 48 -1.29 0.00 5.10
CA TYR A 48 -1.34 -0.45 6.49
C TYR A 48 0.00 -0.98 6.99
N ALA A 49 0.66 -1.85 6.21
CA ALA A 49 1.94 -2.45 6.58
C ALA A 49 3.06 -1.39 6.75
N ASN A 50 3.03 -0.35 5.92
CA ASN A 50 3.99 0.75 6.03
C ASN A 50 3.62 1.73 7.15
N ALA A 51 2.33 1.96 7.40
CA ALA A 51 1.86 2.74 8.55
C ALA A 51 2.27 2.10 9.88
N LEU A 52 2.18 0.77 10.01
CA LEU A 52 2.68 0.02 11.17
C LEU A 52 4.19 0.17 11.39
N LYS A 53 4.97 0.38 10.33
CA LYS A 53 6.40 0.69 10.41
C LYS A 53 6.70 2.17 10.70
N GLY A 54 5.68 2.94 11.08
CA GLY A 54 5.81 4.37 11.39
C GLY A 54 5.97 5.27 10.18
N ARG A 55 5.66 4.80 8.97
CA ARG A 55 5.71 5.63 7.76
C ARG A 55 4.43 6.42 7.58
N LYS A 56 4.56 7.66 7.10
CA LYS A 56 3.41 8.46 6.67
C LYS A 56 2.82 7.86 5.41
N CYS A 57 1.55 7.47 5.47
CA CYS A 57 0.83 6.88 4.34
C CYS A 57 -0.54 7.56 4.19
N LEU A 58 -0.94 7.82 2.95
CA LEU A 58 -2.25 8.37 2.61
C LEU A 58 -2.93 7.39 1.66
N TYR A 59 -4.11 6.92 2.05
CA TYR A 59 -4.92 6.03 1.23
C TYR A 59 -6.17 6.78 0.74
N ILE A 60 -6.34 6.86 -0.57
CA ILE A 60 -7.49 7.50 -1.21
C ILE A 60 -8.18 6.44 -2.07
N SER A 61 -9.46 6.16 -1.78
CA SER A 61 -10.31 5.26 -2.56
C SER A 61 -11.51 6.04 -3.11
N PHE A 62 -11.84 5.80 -4.38
CA PHE A 62 -12.97 6.44 -5.09
C PHE A 62 -14.21 5.54 -5.22
N GLN A 63 -14.18 4.33 -4.64
CA GLN A 63 -15.17 3.27 -4.88
C GLN A 63 -15.89 2.76 -3.62
N GLU A 64 -15.53 3.24 -2.43
CA GLU A 64 -16.04 2.68 -1.17
C GLU A 64 -16.99 3.64 -0.44
N ASP A 65 -18.27 3.24 -0.33
CA ASP A 65 -19.23 3.85 0.58
C ASP A 65 -18.78 3.67 2.04
N ARG A 66 -18.80 4.75 2.82
CA ARG A 66 -18.32 4.83 4.23
C ARG A 66 -18.97 3.80 5.18
N ARG A 67 -20.05 3.14 4.76
CA ARG A 67 -20.88 2.25 5.60
C ARG A 67 -20.38 0.81 5.70
N ARG A 68 -19.37 0.39 4.92
CA ARG A 68 -18.94 -1.03 4.85
C ARG A 68 -17.52 -1.31 5.35
N CYS A 69 -16.93 -0.37 6.08
CA CYS A 69 -15.73 -0.60 6.87
C CYS A 69 -16.03 -0.25 8.33
N SER A 70 -16.58 -1.20 9.10
CA SER A 70 -16.78 -0.98 10.54
C SER A 70 -15.48 -1.08 11.34
N ASN A 71 -14.30 -1.37 10.76
CA ASN A 71 -13.09 -1.57 11.56
C ASN A 71 -11.71 -1.56 10.85
N CYS A 72 -11.50 -0.85 9.73
CA CYS A 72 -10.14 -0.77 9.18
C CYS A 72 -9.86 0.59 8.51
N CYS A 73 -8.88 1.32 9.05
CA CYS A 73 -8.33 2.58 8.54
C CYS A 73 -9.29 3.78 8.48
N LEU A 74 -9.63 4.33 9.65
CA LEU A 74 -10.09 5.72 9.73
C LEU A 74 -9.00 6.59 10.38
N SER A 75 -8.31 7.38 9.56
CA SER A 75 -7.95 8.77 9.87
C SER A 75 -7.29 9.42 8.66
N VAL A 76 -8.10 10.17 7.92
CA VAL A 76 -7.65 11.41 7.32
C VAL A 76 -8.11 12.49 8.29
N ILE A 77 -7.17 13.17 8.93
CA ILE A 77 -7.31 14.54 9.39
C ILE A 77 -6.24 15.32 8.62
#